data_AF-A0A7S2CJQ5-F1
#
_entry.id   AF-A0A7S2CJQ5-F1
#
_cell.length_a   1.000
_cell.length_b   1.000
_cell.length_c   1.000
_cell.angle_alpha   90.00
_cell.angle_beta   90.00
_cell.angle_gamma   90.00
#
_symmetry.space_group_name_H-M   'P 1'
#
loop_
_entity.id
_entity.type
_entity.pdbx_description
1 polymer ?
#
loop_
_entity_poly.entity_id
_entity_poly.type
_entity_poly.pdbx_seq_one_letter_code
_entity_poly.pdbx_strand_id
1 'polypeptide(L)'
;FLALKHHDAAAEWRFQAAAKLAAANRRQKLAAHSLARLSYFVMLRGRHRDSLALAGAALSHASDPFAEYIQAVLRRSLGELRTEADLKIFEEKLSAAAGRLPSQALEEQRVASQAELQLWRNAASGGVGKCLMLYDAARILICLLCKASFR
;
A
#
# COMPACT_ATOMS: atom_id res chain seq x y z
N PHE A 1 7.75 -16.69 22.19
CA PHE A 1 6.40 -16.21 21.86
C PHE A 1 5.88 -15.11 22.79
N LEU A 2 5.95 -15.25 24.12
CA LEU A 2 5.47 -14.22 25.05
C LEU A 2 6.30 -12.91 24.98
N ALA A 3 7.63 -13.01 24.97
CA ALA A 3 8.52 -11.86 24.81
C ALA A 3 8.22 -11.07 23.52
N LEU A 4 8.02 -11.75 22.38
CA LEU A 4 7.65 -11.12 21.11
C LEU A 4 6.33 -10.35 21.22
N LYS A 5 5.31 -10.93 21.85
CA LYS A 5 4.02 -10.26 22.09
C LYS A 5 4.19 -9.01 22.95
N HIS A 6 5.03 -9.05 23.98
CA HIS A 6 5.31 -7.87 24.81
C HIS A 6 6.08 -6.80 24.04
N HIS A 7 7.05 -7.18 23.20
CA HIS A 7 7.79 -6.23 22.36
C HIS A 7 6.88 -5.57 21.32
N ASP A 8 6.00 -6.32 20.68
CA ASP A 8 5.04 -5.80 19.70
C ASP A 8 4.05 -4.84 20.37
N ALA A 9 3.44 -5.23 21.49
CA ALA A 9 2.53 -4.37 22.25
C ALA A 9 3.22 -3.08 22.71
N ALA A 10 4.46 -3.17 23.19
CA ALA A 10 5.22 -2.00 23.61
C ALA A 10 5.61 -1.11 22.42
N ALA A 11 5.92 -1.66 21.24
CA ALA A 11 6.20 -0.89 20.04
C ALA A 11 4.94 -0.13 19.57
N GLU A 12 3.80 -0.80 19.51
CA GLU A 12 2.52 -0.18 19.17
C GLU A 12 2.17 0.96 20.12
N TRP A 13 2.28 0.71 21.43
CA TRP A 13 2.02 1.72 22.44
C TRP A 13 2.93 2.95 22.28
N ARG A 14 4.23 2.76 22.00
CA ARG A 14 5.18 3.87 21.80
C ARG A 14 4.79 4.74 20.61
N PHE A 15 4.45 4.15 19.46
CA PHE A 15 4.04 4.94 18.30
C PHE A 15 2.71 5.67 18.54
N GLN A 16 1.74 5.02 19.19
CA GLN A 16 0.47 5.66 19.54
C GLN A 16 0.66 6.82 20.53
N ALA A 17 1.49 6.62 21.57
CA ALA A 17 1.80 7.66 22.55
C ALA A 17 2.53 8.84 21.89
N ALA A 18 3.50 8.57 21.01
CA ALA A 18 4.21 9.60 20.26
C ALA A 18 3.26 10.40 19.35
N ALA A 19 2.35 9.72 18.64
CA ALA A 19 1.36 10.38 17.80
C ALA A 19 0.42 11.28 18.61
N LYS A 20 -0.11 10.78 19.74
CA LYS A 20 -0.98 11.54 20.65
C LYS A 20 -0.27 12.76 21.22
N LEU A 21 0.97 12.59 21.69
CA LEU A 21 1.78 13.68 22.24
C LEU A 21 2.08 14.74 21.17
N ALA A 22 2.44 14.31 19.96
CA ALA A 22 2.69 15.22 18.84
C ALA A 22 1.43 16.00 18.46
N ALA A 23 0.28 15.34 18.35
CA ALA A 23 -1.00 15.98 18.05
C ALA A 23 -1.40 17.01 19.12
N ALA A 24 -1.26 16.65 20.41
CA ALA A 24 -1.54 17.55 21.53
C ALA A 24 -0.68 18.82 21.50
N ASN A 25 0.56 18.72 21.00
CA ASN A 25 1.49 19.83 20.83
C ASN A 25 1.38 20.51 19.45
N ARG A 26 0.27 20.30 18.72
CA ARG A 26 0.02 20.85 17.37
C ARG A 26 1.09 20.49 16.33
N ARG A 27 1.85 19.41 16.54
CA ARG A 27 2.86 18.88 15.60
C ARG A 27 2.23 17.83 14.69
N GLN A 28 1.30 18.25 13.83
CA GLN A 28 0.49 17.33 13.00
C GLN A 28 1.33 16.46 12.06
N LYS A 29 2.39 17.01 11.44
CA LYS A 29 3.31 16.22 10.59
C LYS A 29 4.00 15.10 11.37
N LEU A 30 4.40 15.35 12.62
CA LEU A 30 5.04 14.33 13.46
C LEU A 30 4.03 13.28 13.93
N ALA A 31 2.78 13.69 14.18
CA ALA A 31 1.69 12.77 14.48
C ALA A 31 1.41 11.84 13.28
N ALA A 32 1.28 12.40 12.08
CA ALA A 32 1.13 11.66 10.83
C ALA A 32 2.28 10.68 10.61
N HIS A 33 3.53 11.13 10.75
CA HIS A 33 4.71 10.26 10.60
C HIS A 33 4.72 9.09 11.59
N SER A 34 4.39 9.36 12.86
CA SER A 34 4.34 8.33 13.91
C SER A 34 3.26 7.28 13.62
N LEU A 35 2.10 7.70 13.14
CA LEU A 35 1.01 6.80 12.73
C LEU A 35 1.35 6.04 11.44
N ALA A 36 2.04 6.65 10.48
CA ALA A 36 2.51 5.98 9.27
C ALA A 36 3.49 4.83 9.60
N ARG A 37 4.41 5.07 10.54
CA ARG A 37 5.33 4.04 11.06
C ARG A 37 4.58 2.92 11.77
N LEU A 38 3.59 3.26 12.58
CA LEU A 38 2.73 2.27 13.23
C LEU A 38 1.95 1.45 12.21
N SER A 39 1.36 2.10 11.20
CA SER A 39 0.66 1.44 10.11
C SER A 39 1.56 0.40 9.43
N TYR A 40 2.79 0.77 9.06
CA TYR A 40 3.76 -0.16 8.48
C TYR A 40 4.12 -1.30 9.44
N PHE A 41 4.37 -1.01 10.72
CA PHE A 41 4.67 -2.03 11.73
C PHE A 41 3.54 -3.07 11.84
N VAL A 42 2.29 -2.61 11.83
CA VAL A 42 1.09 -3.43 11.91
C VAL A 42 0.85 -4.22 10.61
N MET A 43 1.19 -3.64 9.45
CA MET A 43 1.18 -4.33 8.15
C MET A 43 2.11 -5.54 8.17
N LEU A 44 3.34 -5.39 8.70
CA LEU A 44 4.32 -6.48 8.81
C LEU A 44 3.87 -7.63 9.72
N ARG A 45 2.78 -7.45 10.49
CA ARG A 45 2.15 -8.49 11.32
C ARG A 45 0.88 -9.08 10.68
N GLY A 46 0.60 -8.77 9.42
CA GLY A 46 -0.54 -9.28 8.67
C GLY A 46 -1.88 -8.63 9.04
N ARG A 47 -1.90 -7.62 9.92
CA ARG A 47 -3.12 -6.90 10.31
C ARG A 47 -3.46 -5.81 9.30
N HIS A 48 -3.75 -6.19 8.06
CA HIS A 48 -3.89 -5.26 6.93
C HIS A 48 -5.01 -4.24 7.10
N ARG A 49 -6.16 -4.63 7.65
CA ARG A 49 -7.29 -3.70 7.88
C ARG A 49 -6.97 -2.65 8.94
N ASP A 50 -6.37 -3.05 10.05
CA ASP A 50 -5.94 -2.13 11.10
C ASP A 50 -4.87 -1.17 10.58
N SER A 51 -3.93 -1.71 9.79
CA SER A 51 -2.88 -0.93 9.14
C SER A 51 -3.48 0.12 8.20
N LEU A 52 -4.51 -0.23 7.42
CA LEU A 52 -5.19 0.68 6.51
C LEU A 52 -5.89 1.81 7.28
N ALA A 53 -6.57 1.48 8.38
CA ALA A 53 -7.19 2.47 9.27
C ALA A 53 -6.15 3.43 9.87
N LEU A 54 -4.99 2.91 10.30
CA LEU A 54 -3.89 3.72 10.82
C LEU A 54 -3.26 4.64 9.76
N ALA A 55 -3.11 4.16 8.52
CA ALA A 55 -2.67 5.00 7.40
C ALA A 55 -3.68 6.12 7.12
N GLY A 56 -4.98 5.81 7.14
CA GLY A 56 -6.04 6.82 7.03
C GLY A 56 -5.99 7.86 8.16
N ALA A 57 -5.79 7.41 9.40
CA ALA A 57 -5.62 8.30 10.55
C ALA A 57 -4.37 9.19 10.40
N ALA A 58 -3.24 8.65 9.92
CA ALA A 58 -2.05 9.44 9.63
C ALA A 58 -2.35 10.58 8.64
N LEU A 59 -3.03 10.26 7.54
CA LEU A 59 -3.39 11.23 6.49
C LEU A 59 -4.41 12.28 6.96
N SER A 60 -5.21 11.97 7.99
CA SER A 60 -6.10 12.97 8.61
C SER A 60 -5.34 14.03 9.42
N HIS A 61 -4.12 13.74 9.88
CA HIS A 61 -3.27 14.72 10.57
C HIS A 61 -2.49 15.60 9.59
N ALA A 62 -1.83 15.00 8.61
CA ALA A 62 -1.07 15.71 7.57
C ALA A 62 -0.80 14.77 6.38
N SER A 63 -0.50 15.35 5.20
CA SER A 63 0.05 14.56 4.09
C SER A 63 1.41 13.97 4.52
N ASP A 64 1.54 12.66 4.31
CA ASP A 64 2.74 11.88 4.56
C ASP A 64 2.91 10.89 3.39
N PRO A 65 3.95 11.02 2.56
CA PRO A 65 4.13 10.18 1.37
C PRO A 65 4.21 8.68 1.70
N PHE A 66 4.72 8.34 2.88
CA PHE A 66 4.80 6.96 3.31
C PHE A 66 3.43 6.41 3.70
N ALA A 67 2.60 7.18 4.40
CA ALA A 67 1.21 6.82 4.68
C ALA A 67 0.38 6.68 3.39
N GLU A 68 0.57 7.55 2.40
CA GLU A 68 -0.10 7.46 1.09
C GLU A 68 0.28 6.16 0.36
N TYR A 69 1.57 5.82 0.35
CA TYR A 69 2.07 4.57 -0.22
C TYR A 69 1.48 3.34 0.50
N ILE A 70 1.52 3.30 1.83
CA ILE A 70 0.98 2.18 2.61
C ILE A 70 -0.52 2.03 2.38
N GLN A 71 -1.28 3.13 2.38
CA GLN A 71 -2.70 3.11 2.05
C GLN A 71 -2.94 2.55 0.65
N ALA A 72 -2.19 2.99 -0.35
CA ALA A 72 -2.33 2.52 -1.73
C ALA A 72 -2.09 1.00 -1.84
N VAL A 73 -0.98 0.50 -1.29
CA VAL A 73 -0.63 -0.93 -1.32
C VAL A 73 -1.65 -1.80 -0.58
N LEU A 74 -2.14 -1.33 0.58
CA LEU A 74 -3.15 -2.07 1.36
C LEU A 74 -4.51 -2.11 0.65
N ARG A 75 -4.95 -1.01 0.04
CA ARG A 75 -6.20 -1.00 -0.75
C ARG A 75 -6.11 -1.99 -1.91
N ARG A 76 -4.95 -2.10 -2.57
CA ARG A 76 -4.69 -3.11 -3.59
C ARG A 76 -4.79 -4.53 -3.02
N SER A 77 -4.08 -4.83 -1.93
CA SER A 77 -4.03 -6.18 -1.35
C SER A 77 -5.38 -6.64 -0.76
N LEU A 78 -6.21 -5.70 -0.31
CA LEU A 78 -7.56 -5.96 0.21
C LEU A 78 -8.63 -6.05 -0.89
N GLY A 79 -8.27 -5.86 -2.17
CA GLY A 79 -9.22 -5.88 -3.28
C GLY A 79 -10.20 -4.69 -3.29
N GLU A 80 -9.78 -3.56 -2.72
CA GLU A 80 -10.59 -2.33 -2.66
C GLU A 80 -10.42 -1.43 -3.89
N LEU A 81 -9.54 -1.80 -4.82
CA LEU A 81 -9.41 -1.14 -6.12
C LEU A 81 -10.36 -1.82 -7.11
N ARG A 82 -11.56 -1.26 -7.30
CA ARG A 82 -12.62 -1.88 -8.11
C ARG A 82 -12.90 -1.16 -9.41
N THR A 83 -12.54 0.11 -9.49
CA THR A 83 -12.83 0.97 -10.65
C THR A 83 -11.55 1.45 -11.31
N GLU A 84 -11.64 1.89 -12.57
CA GLU A 84 -10.50 2.55 -13.22
C GLU A 84 -10.08 3.84 -12.50
N ALA A 85 -11.02 4.54 -11.88
CA ALA A 85 -10.73 5.72 -11.06
C ALA A 85 -9.88 5.35 -9.85
N ASP A 86 -10.19 4.23 -9.17
CA ASP A 86 -9.35 3.72 -8.07
C ASP A 86 -7.93 3.40 -8.53
N LEU A 87 -7.79 2.78 -9.71
CA LEU A 87 -6.48 2.45 -10.29
C LEU A 87 -5.67 3.70 -10.62
N LYS A 88 -6.29 4.75 -11.17
CA LYS A 88 -5.61 6.04 -11.42
C LYS A 88 -5.12 6.68 -10.13
N ILE A 89 -5.98 6.75 -9.10
CA ILE A 89 -5.60 7.29 -7.79
C ILE A 89 -4.46 6.48 -7.16
N PHE A 90 -4.48 5.16 -7.32
CA PHE A 90 -3.39 4.29 -6.86
C PHE A 90 -2.06 4.61 -7.56
N GLU A 91 -2.06 4.79 -8.88
CA GLU A 91 -0.85 5.17 -9.64
C GLU A 91 -0.33 6.55 -9.25
N GLU A 92 -1.22 7.52 -9.06
CA GLU A 92 -0.88 8.85 -8.59
C GLU A 92 -0.18 8.78 -7.23
N LYS A 93 -0.70 8.00 -6.29
CA LYS A 93 -0.09 7.80 -4.97
C LYS A 93 1.27 7.09 -5.05
N LEU A 94 1.40 6.06 -5.89
CA LEU A 94 2.69 5.38 -6.10
C LEU A 94 3.74 6.29 -6.74
N SER A 95 3.34 7.20 -7.62
CA SER A 95 4.27 8.15 -8.25
C SER A 95 4.64 9.30 -7.31
N ALA A 96 3.68 9.83 -6.54
CA ALA A 96 3.91 10.87 -5.55
C ALA A 96 4.86 10.44 -4.41
N ALA A 97 4.90 9.15 -4.10
CA ALA A 97 5.79 8.58 -3.09
C ALA A 97 7.23 8.35 -3.58
N ALA A 98 7.54 8.53 -4.86
CA ALA A 98 8.86 8.24 -5.42
C ALA A 98 9.99 9.04 -4.76
N GLY A 99 11.03 8.33 -4.31
CA GLY A 99 12.20 8.92 -3.65
C GLY A 99 11.91 9.46 -2.25
N ARG A 100 10.74 9.14 -1.68
CA ARG A 100 10.27 9.64 -0.37
C ARG A 100 9.98 8.52 0.62
N LEU A 101 10.17 7.27 0.23
CA LEU A 101 10.00 6.13 1.12
C LEU A 101 11.21 5.96 2.07
N PRO A 102 10.99 5.41 3.27
CA PRO A 102 12.02 5.39 4.31
C PRO A 102 13.15 4.37 4.08
N SER A 103 13.09 3.52 3.04
CA SER A 103 14.16 2.59 2.70
C SER A 103 14.19 2.29 1.20
N GLN A 104 15.38 1.93 0.69
CA GLN A 104 15.56 1.53 -0.71
C GLN A 104 14.72 0.31 -1.07
N ALA A 105 14.60 -0.67 -0.17
CA ALA A 105 13.77 -1.85 -0.39
C ALA A 105 12.28 -1.48 -0.63
N LEU A 106 11.78 -0.43 0.04
CA LEU A 106 10.42 0.05 -0.20
C LEU A 106 10.29 0.77 -1.54
N GLU A 107 11.31 1.51 -1.97
CA GLU A 107 11.36 2.09 -3.31
C GLU A 107 11.38 1.01 -4.40
N GLU A 108 12.14 -0.06 -4.21
CA GLU A 108 12.17 -1.20 -5.13
C GLU A 108 10.79 -1.88 -5.21
N GLN A 109 10.12 -2.07 -4.07
CA GLN A 109 8.75 -2.59 -4.02
C GLN A 109 7.74 -1.67 -4.72
N ARG A 110 7.89 -0.35 -4.56
CA ARG A 110 7.07 0.67 -5.23
C ARG A 110 7.23 0.59 -6.75
N VAL A 111 8.47 0.53 -7.23
CA VAL A 111 8.79 0.38 -8.67
C VAL A 111 8.23 -0.93 -9.22
N ALA A 112 8.44 -2.04 -8.51
CA ALA A 112 7.92 -3.34 -8.92
C ALA A 112 6.38 -3.35 -9.00
N SER A 113 5.69 -2.73 -8.02
CA SER A 113 4.24 -2.60 -8.01
C SER A 113 3.73 -1.77 -9.20
N GLN A 114 4.45 -0.70 -9.56
CA GLN A 114 4.11 0.15 -10.70
C GLN A 114 4.31 -0.60 -12.03
N ALA A 115 5.43 -1.31 -12.19
CA ALA A 115 5.71 -2.11 -13.37
C ALA A 115 4.70 -3.23 -13.57
N GLU A 116 4.31 -3.90 -12.49
CA GLU A 116 3.30 -4.95 -12.52
C GLU A 116 1.93 -4.40 -12.93
N LEU A 117 1.53 -3.23 -12.43
CA LEU A 117 0.27 -2.61 -12.83
C LEU A 117 0.26 -2.25 -14.32
N GLN A 118 1.35 -1.68 -14.83
CA GLN A 118 1.49 -1.37 -16.26
C GLN A 118 1.40 -2.63 -17.13
N LEU A 119 2.02 -3.73 -16.68
CA LEU A 119 1.93 -5.03 -17.35
C LEU A 119 0.47 -5.50 -17.46
N TRP A 120 -0.28 -5.45 -16.36
CA TRP A 120 -1.69 -5.85 -16.35
C TRP A 120 -2.59 -4.92 -17.17
N ARG A 121 -2.34 -3.60 -17.17
CA ARG A 121 -3.08 -2.66 -18.04
C ARG A 121 -2.85 -2.94 -19.51
N ASN A 122 -1.61 -3.23 -19.91
CA ASN A 122 -1.27 -3.59 -21.28
C ASN A 122 -1.93 -4.91 -21.72
N ALA A 123 -2.06 -5.88 -20.80
CA ALA A 123 -2.78 -7.12 -21.05
C ALA A 123 -4.30 -6.91 -21.15
N ALA A 124 -4.86 -6.01 -20.34
CA ALA A 124 -6.28 -5.68 -20.34
C ALA A 124 -6.72 -4.99 -21.64
N SER A 125 -5.95 -4.00 -22.12
CA SER A 125 -6.33 -3.11 -23.23
C SER A 125 -6.34 -3.75 -24.63
N GLY A 126 -5.70 -4.90 -24.84
CA GLY A 126 -5.63 -5.56 -26.14
C GLY A 126 -6.51 -6.80 -26.29
N GLY A 127 -6.31 -7.55 -27.39
CA GLY A 127 -6.96 -8.84 -27.60
C GLY A 127 -6.28 -9.99 -26.83
N VAL A 128 -6.75 -11.23 -27.08
CA VAL A 128 -6.20 -12.47 -26.52
C VAL A 128 -4.68 -12.59 -26.73
N GLY A 129 -4.15 -12.07 -27.85
CA GLY A 129 -2.72 -12.08 -28.14
C GLY A 129 -1.85 -11.30 -27.15
N LYS A 130 -2.39 -10.28 -26.46
CA LYS A 130 -1.65 -9.58 -25.39
C LYS A 130 -1.50 -10.43 -24.12
N CYS A 131 -2.40 -11.38 -23.88
CA CYS A 131 -2.24 -12.31 -22.76
C CYS A 131 -1.01 -13.19 -22.94
N LEU A 132 -0.70 -13.64 -24.17
CA LEU A 132 0.47 -14.47 -24.47
C LEU A 132 1.82 -13.76 -24.24
N MET A 133 1.81 -12.42 -24.21
CA MET A 133 3.00 -11.59 -23.93
C MET A 133 3.32 -11.46 -22.44
N LEU A 134 2.57 -12.12 -21.54
CA LEU A 134 2.82 -12.07 -20.09
C LEU A 134 4.00 -12.95 -19.64
N TYR A 135 4.59 -13.76 -20.54
CA TYR A 135 5.76 -14.65 -20.34
C TYR A 135 5.73 -15.55 -19.09
N ASP A 136 4.55 -15.75 -18.51
CA ASP A 136 4.29 -16.54 -17.31
C ASP A 136 2.97 -17.30 -17.52
N ALA A 137 3.00 -18.62 -17.41
CA ALA A 137 1.86 -19.48 -17.71
C ALA A 137 0.64 -19.18 -16.80
N ALA A 138 0.87 -18.89 -15.52
CA ALA A 138 -0.21 -18.55 -14.60
C ALA A 138 -0.84 -17.21 -14.98
N ARG A 139 -0.03 -16.20 -15.32
CA ARG A 139 -0.53 -14.89 -15.76
C ARG A 139 -1.29 -14.97 -17.09
N ILE A 140 -0.82 -15.78 -18.02
CA ILE A 140 -1.52 -16.06 -19.28
C ILE A 140 -2.91 -16.64 -18.99
N LEU A 141 -2.98 -17.70 -18.18
CA LEU A 141 -4.25 -18.35 -17.82
C LEU A 141 -5.22 -17.38 -17.15
N ILE A 142 -4.74 -16.59 -16.17
CA ILE A 142 -5.56 -15.57 -15.49
C ILE A 142 -6.13 -14.57 -16.51
N CYS A 143 -5.30 -14.05 -17.41
CA CYS A 143 -5.73 -13.09 -18.42
C CYS A 143 -6.79 -13.66 -19.37
N LEU A 144 -6.61 -14.90 -19.83
CA LEU A 144 -7.57 -15.59 -20.70
C LEU A 144 -8.91 -15.83 -20.01
N LEU A 145 -8.88 -16.31 -18.76
CA LEU A 145 -10.08 -16.56 -17.96
C LEU A 145 -10.84 -15.25 -17.70
N CYS A 146 -10.14 -14.18 -17.33
CA CYS A 146 -10.78 -12.88 -17.13
C CYS A 146 -11.45 -12.37 -18.42
N LYS A 147 -10.80 -12.47 -19.58
CA LYS A 147 -11.41 -12.05 -20.86
C LYS A 147 -12.59 -12.92 -21.29
N ALA A 148 -12.59 -14.21 -20.96
CA ALA A 148 -13.71 -15.10 -21.24
C ALA A 148 -14.91 -14.83 -20.33
N SER A 149 -14.67 -14.45 -19.07
CA SER A 149 -15.70 -14.27 -18.03
C SER A 149 -16.34 -12.88 -18.05
N PHE A 150 -15.57 -11.84 -18.39
CA PHE A 150 -16.00 -10.43 -18.38
C PHE A 150 -16.16 -9.87 -19.80
N ARG A 151 -16.64 -10.70 -20.72
CA ARG A 151 -16.79 -10.38 -22.14
C ARG A 151 -18.03 -9.53 -22.41
#